data_AF-A0A2A6RMN3-F1
#
_entry.id   AF-A0A2A6RMN3-F1
#
_cell.length_a   1.000
_cell.length_b   1.000
_cell.length_c   1.000
_cell.angle_alpha   90.00
_cell.angle_beta   90.00
_cell.angle_gamma   90.00
#
_symmetry.space_group_name_H-M   'P 1'
#
loop_
_entity.id
_entity.type
_entity.pdbx_description
1 polymer ?
#
loop_
_entity_poly.entity_id
_entity_poly.type
_entity_poly.pdbx_seq_one_letter_code
_entity_poly.pdbx_strand_id
1 'polypeptide(L)'
;MVDPLVKELLEQAVDTPVKLQLLLMFHENPRMEATPQVIADRVCRDIWSVNQALYELAHDGIMLQAATANGDSVYRYGPTLEFQDAIDRLITGYDDPFTRDALHETLRNLMRHAIVYRPSDPWEPLVA
;
A
#
# COMPACT_ATOMS: atom_id res chain seq x y z
N MET A 1 14.27 5.85 -16.00
CA MET A 1 12.94 5.49 -16.55
C MET A 1 12.41 4.40 -15.65
N VAL A 2 11.21 4.57 -15.09
CA VAL A 2 10.63 3.56 -14.18
C VAL A 2 10.24 2.33 -15.00
N ASP A 3 10.51 1.13 -14.48
CA ASP A 3 10.12 -0.14 -15.10
C ASP A 3 8.60 -0.18 -15.31
N PRO A 4 8.10 -0.65 -16.47
CA PRO A 4 6.67 -0.63 -16.78
C PRO A 4 5.83 -1.46 -15.79
N LEU A 5 6.34 -2.58 -15.27
CA LEU A 5 5.63 -3.39 -14.27
C LEU A 5 5.52 -2.65 -12.94
N VAL A 6 6.58 -1.92 -12.56
CA VAL A 6 6.56 -1.06 -11.38
C VAL A 6 5.55 0.06 -11.56
N LYS A 7 5.47 0.65 -12.75
CA LYS A 7 4.47 1.67 -13.06
C LYS A 7 3.04 1.13 -12.96
N GLU A 8 2.77 -0.06 -13.50
CA GLU A 8 1.45 -0.71 -13.39
C GLU A 8 1.08 -0.99 -11.93
N LEU A 9 2.03 -1.46 -11.11
CA LEU A 9 1.82 -1.63 -9.66
C LEU A 9 1.45 -0.31 -8.97
N LEU A 10 2.13 0.78 -9.29
CA LEU A 10 1.82 2.10 -8.75
C LEU A 10 0.43 2.59 -9.20
N GLU A 11 0.03 2.30 -10.43
CA GLU A 11 -1.27 2.70 -10.98
C GLU A 11 -2.43 1.88 -10.40
N GLN A 12 -2.22 0.59 -10.12
CA GLN A 12 -3.26 -0.32 -9.66
C GLN A 12 -3.42 -0.33 -8.14
N ALA A 13 -2.33 -0.49 -7.41
CA ALA A 13 -2.38 -0.83 -5.99
C ALA A 13 -1.63 0.15 -5.08
N VAL A 14 -0.61 0.85 -5.59
CA VAL A 14 0.26 1.73 -4.79
C VAL A 14 0.20 3.14 -5.34
N ASP A 15 -1.00 3.73 -5.38
CA ASP A 15 -1.25 5.04 -5.99
C ASP A 15 -0.94 6.22 -5.05
N THR A 16 -0.70 5.95 -3.77
CA THR A 16 -0.38 6.97 -2.77
C THR A 16 0.98 6.72 -2.09
N PRO A 17 1.64 7.80 -1.62
CA PRO A 17 2.87 7.69 -0.82
C PRO A 17 2.70 6.86 0.45
N VAL A 18 1.50 6.85 1.05
CA VAL A 18 1.21 6.06 2.26
C VAL A 18 1.25 4.57 1.94
N LYS A 19 0.59 4.15 0.85
CA LYS A 19 0.63 2.75 0.39
C LYS A 19 2.06 2.31 0.07
N LEU A 20 2.86 3.18 -0.57
CA LEU A 20 4.26 2.90 -0.84
C LEU A 20 5.05 2.71 0.47
N GLN A 21 4.92 3.64 1.42
CA GLN A 21 5.62 3.56 2.70
C GLN A 21 5.25 2.28 3.48
N LEU A 22 3.97 1.90 3.48
CA LEU A 22 3.50 0.65 4.09
C LEU A 22 4.12 -0.56 3.40
N LEU A 23 4.09 -0.61 2.07
CA LEU A 23 4.68 -1.69 1.28
C LEU A 23 6.17 -1.89 1.61
N LEU A 24 6.94 -0.80 1.63
CA LEU A 24 8.37 -0.85 1.97
C LEU A 24 8.58 -1.40 3.39
N MET A 25 7.86 -0.87 4.38
CA MET A 25 7.98 -1.29 5.78
C MET A 25 7.68 -2.79 5.99
N PHE A 26 6.64 -3.29 5.33
CA PHE A 26 6.26 -4.71 5.39
C PHE A 26 7.19 -5.61 4.58
N HIS A 27 7.72 -5.13 3.45
CA HIS A 27 8.72 -5.87 2.68
C HIS A 27 10.03 -6.03 3.46
N GLU A 28 10.48 -4.98 4.16
CA GLU A 28 11.64 -5.04 5.04
C GLU A 28 11.43 -6.02 6.21
N ASN A 29 10.19 -6.20 6.66
CA ASN A 29 9.83 -7.08 7.78
C ASN A 29 8.67 -8.02 7.41
N PRO A 30 8.88 -9.04 6.55
CA PRO A 30 7.78 -9.84 5.99
C PRO A 30 7.08 -10.73 7.01
N ARG A 31 7.72 -10.98 8.17
CA ARG A 31 7.12 -11.70 9.31
C ARG A 31 6.34 -10.79 10.26
N MET A 32 6.29 -9.49 9.98
CA MET A 32 5.56 -8.54 10.80
C MET A 32 4.07 -8.76 10.62
N GLU A 33 3.39 -8.92 11.75
CA GLU A 33 1.95 -8.91 11.87
C GLU A 33 1.61 -7.86 12.94
N ALA A 34 0.78 -6.89 12.56
CA ALA A 34 0.47 -5.77 13.43
C ALA A 34 -0.94 -5.24 13.17
N THR A 35 -1.53 -4.61 14.18
CA THR A 35 -2.79 -3.89 14.04
C THR A 35 -2.57 -2.53 13.38
N PRO A 36 -3.60 -1.94 12.73
CA PRO A 36 -3.50 -0.62 12.12
C PRO A 36 -3.01 0.47 13.09
N GLN A 37 -3.37 0.38 14.38
CA GLN A 37 -2.90 1.30 15.41
C GLN A 37 -1.39 1.27 15.57
N VAL A 38 -0.80 0.07 15.70
CA VAL A 38 0.64 -0.11 15.85
C VAL A 38 1.37 0.35 14.58
N ILE A 39 0.79 0.07 13.42
CA ILE A 39 1.35 0.48 12.13
C ILE A 39 1.35 2.00 12.00
N ALA A 40 0.23 2.66 12.32
CA ALA A 40 0.08 4.11 12.23
C ALA A 40 1.07 4.86 13.12
N ASP A 41 1.28 4.35 14.34
CA ASP A 41 2.29 4.86 15.28
C ASP A 41 3.71 4.76 14.68
N ARG A 42 4.08 3.60 14.13
CA ARG A 42 5.39 3.37 13.51
C ARG A 42 5.67 4.24 12.29
N VAL A 43 4.69 4.44 11.42
CA VAL A 43 4.85 5.28 10.24
C VAL A 43 4.65 6.78 10.54
N CYS A 44 4.29 7.12 11.78
CA CYS A 44 3.93 8.46 12.24
C CYS A 44 2.89 9.13 11.30
N ARG A 45 1.85 8.38 10.95
CA ARG A 45 0.75 8.82 10.09
C ARG A 45 -0.58 8.70 10.81
N ASP A 46 -1.55 9.46 10.29
CA ASP A 46 -2.92 9.38 10.77
C ASP A 46 -3.52 7.98 10.60
N ILE A 47 -4.23 7.54 11.63
CA ILE A 47 -4.81 6.20 11.72
C ILE A 47 -5.87 5.93 10.66
N TRP A 48 -6.63 6.95 10.24
CA TRP A 48 -7.66 6.80 9.21
C TRP A 48 -7.01 6.55 7.85
N SER A 49 -5.99 7.35 7.52
CA SER A 49 -5.20 7.19 6.29
C SER A 49 -4.52 5.81 6.21
N VAL A 50 -3.97 5.34 7.34
CA VAL A 50 -3.31 4.04 7.42
C VAL A 50 -4.32 2.89 7.31
N ASN A 51 -5.46 2.99 7.98
CA ASN A 51 -6.51 1.97 7.86
C ASN A 51 -7.02 1.84 6.44
N GLN A 52 -7.33 2.96 5.79
CA GLN A 52 -7.79 2.96 4.40
C GLN A 52 -6.73 2.35 3.47
N ALA A 53 -5.48 2.77 3.60
CA ALA A 53 -4.39 2.24 2.78
C ALA A 53 -4.16 0.73 3.02
N LEU A 54 -4.21 0.25 4.27
CA LEU A 54 -4.09 -1.18 4.59
C LEU A 54 -5.25 -2.00 4.03
N TYR A 55 -6.46 -1.47 4.12
CA TYR A 55 -7.65 -2.11 3.57
C TYR A 55 -7.55 -2.22 2.05
N GLU A 56 -7.19 -1.15 1.36
CA GLU A 56 -6.99 -1.15 -0.09
C GLU A 56 -5.87 -2.11 -0.50
N LEU A 57 -4.73 -2.10 0.19
CA LEU A 57 -3.63 -3.03 -0.08
C LEU A 57 -4.02 -4.50 0.16
N ALA A 58 -4.89 -4.77 1.14
CA ALA A 58 -5.42 -6.11 1.36
C ALA A 58 -6.42 -6.51 0.26
N HIS A 59 -7.26 -5.58 -0.17
CA HIS A 59 -8.21 -5.78 -1.27
C HIS A 59 -7.50 -6.05 -2.60
N ASP A 60 -6.42 -5.31 -2.87
CA ASP A 60 -5.58 -5.47 -4.06
C ASP A 60 -4.67 -6.72 -3.96
N GLY A 61 -4.73 -7.51 -2.89
CA GLY A 61 -3.98 -8.77 -2.75
C GLY A 61 -2.49 -8.60 -2.43
N ILE A 62 -2.08 -7.43 -1.95
CA ILE A 62 -0.70 -7.17 -1.48
C ILE A 62 -0.53 -7.58 -0.01
N MET A 63 -1.57 -7.36 0.80
CA MET A 63 -1.59 -7.69 2.22
C MET A 63 -2.62 -8.78 2.51
N LEU A 64 -2.39 -9.52 3.61
CA LEU A 64 -3.38 -10.44 4.16
C LEU A 64 -3.94 -9.84 5.44
N GLN A 65 -5.26 -9.79 5.52
CA GLN A 65 -5.99 -9.39 6.72
C GLN A 65 -6.45 -10.65 7.46
N ALA A 66 -6.17 -10.73 8.75
CA ALA A 66 -6.68 -11.77 9.63
C ALA A 66 -7.40 -11.15 10.82
N ALA A 67 -8.55 -11.71 11.18
CA ALA A 67 -9.26 -11.33 12.39
C ALA A 67 -8.60 -11.99 13.60
N THR A 68 -8.36 -11.21 14.65
CA THR A 68 -7.88 -11.73 15.93
C THR A 68 -9.06 -12.12 16.82
N ALA A 69 -8.79 -12.96 17.83
CA ALA A 69 -9.80 -13.35 18.82
C ALA A 69 -10.37 -12.18 19.62
N ASN A 70 -9.69 -11.03 19.64
CA ASN A 70 -10.11 -9.82 20.36
C ASN A 70 -11.00 -8.90 19.51
N GLY A 71 -11.28 -9.25 18.25
CA GLY A 71 -12.08 -8.44 17.33
C GLY A 71 -11.26 -7.43 16.51
N ASP A 72 -9.97 -7.25 16.81
CA ASP A 72 -9.07 -6.44 15.99
C ASP A 72 -8.65 -7.17 14.71
N SER A 73 -8.47 -6.42 13.62
CA SER A 73 -7.84 -6.92 12.41
C SER A 73 -6.32 -6.75 12.49
N VAL A 74 -5.59 -7.81 12.21
CA VAL A 74 -4.14 -7.77 11.99
C VAL A 74 -3.83 -7.89 10.52
N TYR A 75 -2.82 -7.15 10.09
CA TYR A 75 -2.34 -7.15 8.73
C TYR A 75 -0.95 -7.75 8.68
N ARG A 76 -0.72 -8.63 7.70
CA ARG A 76 0.57 -9.25 7.44
C ARG A 76 0.91 -9.16 5.95
N TYR A 77 2.21 -9.16 5.66
CA TYR A 77 2.70 -9.15 4.28
C TYR A 77 2.39 -10.49 3.59
N GLY A 78 1.81 -10.44 2.39
CA GLY A 78 1.46 -11.63 1.64
C GLY A 78 1.00 -11.33 0.22
N PRO A 79 1.87 -10.76 -0.64
CA PRO A 79 1.49 -10.40 -1.99
C PRO A 79 1.19 -11.62 -2.86
N THR A 80 0.15 -11.52 -3.69
CA THR A 80 -0.16 -12.50 -4.74
C THR A 80 0.99 -12.58 -5.76
N LEU A 81 1.07 -13.71 -6.47
CA LEU A 81 2.11 -13.96 -7.47
C LEU A 81 2.18 -12.88 -8.56
N GLU A 82 1.05 -12.24 -8.87
CA GLU A 82 0.93 -11.18 -9.87
C GLU A 82 1.72 -9.92 -9.47
N PHE A 83 1.76 -9.59 -8.19
CA PHE A 83 2.45 -8.39 -7.69
C PHE A 83 3.88 -8.67 -7.22
N GLN A 84 4.27 -9.94 -7.01
CA GLN A 84 5.60 -10.27 -6.48
C GLN A 84 6.75 -9.75 -7.33
N ASP A 85 6.72 -9.97 -8.66
CA ASP A 85 7.78 -9.50 -9.57
C ASP A 85 7.84 -7.96 -9.62
N ALA A 86 6.67 -7.31 -9.66
CA ALA A 86 6.59 -5.84 -9.67
C ALA A 86 7.09 -5.23 -8.36
N ILE A 87 6.77 -5.84 -7.21
CA ILE A 87 7.26 -5.39 -5.91
C ILE A 87 8.78 -5.60 -5.81
N ASP A 88 9.32 -6.74 -6.21
CA ASP A 88 10.76 -7.00 -6.16
C ASP A 88 11.56 -5.98 -7.01
N ARG A 89 11.07 -5.66 -8.21
CA ARG A 89 11.64 -4.61 -9.06
C ARG A 89 11.50 -3.22 -8.47
N LEU A 90 10.36 -2.92 -7.83
CA LEU A 90 10.14 -1.65 -7.14
C LEU A 90 11.17 -1.48 -6.02
N ILE A 91 11.37 -2.50 -5.18
CA ILE A 91 12.32 -2.47 -4.06
C ILE A 91 13.75 -2.35 -4.57
N THR A 92 14.13 -3.16 -5.56
CA THR A 92 15.46 -3.10 -6.17
C THR A 92 15.73 -1.72 -6.80
N GLY A 93 14.72 -1.13 -7.44
CA GLY A 93 14.81 0.22 -7.99
C GLY A 93 14.81 1.31 -6.92
N TYR A 94 14.22 1.07 -5.74
CA TYR A 94 14.12 2.08 -4.68
C TYR A 94 15.46 2.40 -4.02
N ASP A 95 16.42 1.47 -4.08
CA ASP A 95 17.80 1.68 -3.58
C ASP A 95 18.58 2.71 -4.42
N ASP A 96 18.26 2.84 -5.72
CA ASP A 96 18.88 3.83 -6.60
C ASP A 96 18.26 5.22 -6.40
N PRO A 97 19.08 6.26 -6.11
CA PRO A 97 18.57 7.59 -5.78
C PRO A 97 17.83 8.28 -6.94
N PHE A 98 18.21 8.01 -8.20
CA PHE A 98 17.55 8.59 -9.37
C PHE A 98 16.20 7.92 -9.63
N THR A 99 16.14 6.60 -9.50
CA THR A 99 14.93 5.80 -9.65
C THR A 99 13.94 6.12 -8.53
N ARG A 100 14.42 6.28 -7.29
CA ARG A 100 13.60 6.73 -6.17
C ARG A 100 12.94 8.10 -6.43
N ASP A 101 13.67 9.05 -6.99
CA ASP A 101 13.12 10.37 -7.32
C ASP A 101 12.03 10.24 -8.42
N ALA A 102 12.30 9.45 -9.45
CA ALA A 102 11.35 9.17 -10.53
C ALA A 102 10.08 8.43 -10.03
N LEU A 103 10.20 7.54 -9.03
CA LEU A 103 9.07 6.87 -8.39
C LEU A 103 8.18 7.87 -7.64
N HIS A 104 8.78 8.77 -6.84
CA HIS A 104 8.04 9.81 -6.15
C HIS A 104 7.41 10.82 -7.12
N GLU A 105 8.08 11.15 -8.22
CA GLU A 105 7.51 11.99 -9.28
C GLU A 105 6.31 11.31 -9.94
N THR A 106 6.43 10.02 -10.26
CA THR A 106 5.35 9.21 -10.85
C THR A 106 4.14 9.17 -9.91
N LEU A 107 4.35 8.86 -8.63
CA LEU A 107 3.31 8.89 -7.60
C LEU A 107 2.63 10.26 -7.49
N ARG A 108 3.42 11.33 -7.43
CA ARG A 108 2.88 12.70 -7.39
C ARG A 108 2.04 12.99 -8.64
N ASN A 109 2.44 12.45 -9.79
CA ASN A 109 1.68 12.60 -11.02
C ASN A 109 0.38 11.79 -10.98
N LEU A 110 0.40 10.55 -10.47
CA LEU A 110 -0.79 9.73 -10.30
C LEU A 110 -1.79 10.40 -9.37
N MET A 111 -1.35 10.91 -8.22
CA MET A 111 -2.23 11.65 -7.29
C MET A 111 -2.87 12.88 -7.93
N ARG A 112 -2.18 13.57 -8.86
CA ARG A 112 -2.75 14.71 -9.60
C ARG A 112 -3.85 14.29 -10.57
N HIS A 113 -3.78 13.08 -11.13
CA HIS A 113 -4.76 12.55 -12.08
C HIS A 113 -5.85 11.70 -11.39
N ALA A 114 -5.57 11.13 -10.21
CA ALA A 114 -6.44 10.25 -9.45
C ALA A 114 -7.59 10.99 -8.72
N ILE A 115 -7.66 12.32 -8.81
CA ILE A 115 -8.78 13.13 -8.29
C ILE A 115 -10.12 12.70 -8.94
N VAL A 116 -10.12 11.92 -10.02
CA VAL A 116 -11.32 11.64 -10.81
C VAL A 116 -12.09 10.36 -10.43
N TYR A 117 -11.51 9.23 -10.01
CA TYR A 117 -12.33 8.04 -9.70
C TYR A 117 -11.57 6.90 -8.98
N ARG A 118 -11.69 6.80 -7.66
CA ARG A 118 -11.62 5.50 -6.95
C ARG A 118 -12.68 5.55 -5.84
N PRO A 119 -13.85 4.91 -6.00
CA PRO A 119 -14.82 4.83 -4.91
C PRO A 119 -14.22 3.96 -3.80
N SER A 120 -13.59 4.62 -2.84
CA SER A 120 -13.19 4.03 -1.56
C SER A 120 -14.07 4.63 -0.48
N ASP A 121 -15.35 4.26 -0.47
CA ASP A 121 -16.18 4.45 0.71
C ASP A 121 -16.61 3.08 1.25
N PRO A 122 -15.84 2.49 2.17
CA PRO A 122 -16.25 1.28 2.88
C PRO A 122 -17.28 1.57 3.99
N TRP A 123 -17.72 2.82 4.15
CA TRP A 123 -18.57 3.27 5.25
C TRP A 123 -19.89 3.89 4.82
N GLU A 124 -20.39 3.69 3.59
CA GLU A 124 -21.81 3.93 3.33
C GLU A 124 -22.61 2.95 4.18
N PRO A 125 -23.31 3.39 5.26
CA PRO A 125 -24.33 2.53 5.82
C PRO A 125 -25.34 2.34 4.70
N LEU A 126 -25.58 1.09 4.31
CA LEU A 126 -26.75 0.71 3.55
C LEU A 126 -27.98 1.13 4.37
N VAL A 127 -28.39 2.38 4.23
CA VAL A 127 -29.69 2.87 4.66
C VAL A 127 -30.69 2.14 3.76
N ALA A 128 -31.33 1.16 4.38
CA ALA A 128 -32.46 0.41 3.85
C ALA A 128 -33.72 1.29 3.77
#